data_AF-A0A1C3N5T0-F1
#
_entry.id   AF-A0A1C3N5T0-F1
#
_cell.length_a   1.000
_cell.length_b   1.000
_cell.length_c   1.000
_cell.angle_alpha   90.00
_cell.angle_beta   90.00
_cell.angle_gamma   90.00
#
_symmetry.space_group_name_H-M   'P 1'
#
loop_
_entity.id
_entity.type
_entity.pdbx_description
1 polymer ?
#
loop_
_entity_poly.entity_id
_entity_poly.type
_entity_poly.pdbx_seq_one_letter_code
_entity_poly.pdbx_strand_id
1 'polypeptide(L)'
;MVASKLVNRDEFKRWYEEGKSYTWIVEEYARKYNLEISLGTISNWRHQLGLPKRAVRDASLVPWAVERQHRYNHILQMLRTEARRRAGEAIPPGRAKKLESWLRNLGEQDAVVHYDPDTEQGWWLVPRRPGVDTDIIREPERKTRLRGARD
;
A
#
# COMPACT_ATOMS: atom_id res chain seq x y z
N MET A 1 10.70 4.19 34.40
CA MET A 1 9.77 3.73 33.35
C MET A 1 9.17 4.96 32.68
N VAL A 2 9.35 5.15 31.36
CA VAL A 2 8.70 6.27 30.67
C VAL A 2 7.20 5.99 30.62
N ALA A 3 6.38 6.90 31.15
CA ALA A 3 4.94 6.79 31.09
C ALA A 3 4.52 6.60 29.63
N SER A 4 3.88 5.46 29.33
CA SER A 4 3.40 5.20 27.98
C SER A 4 2.33 6.25 27.65
N LYS A 5 2.57 7.06 26.62
CA LYS A 5 1.58 8.01 26.10
C LYS A 5 0.32 7.31 25.53
N LEU A 6 0.31 5.97 25.49
CA LEU A 6 -0.85 5.18 25.06
C LEU A 6 -1.89 5.14 26.20
N VAL A 7 -2.81 6.10 26.18
CA VAL A 7 -3.82 6.26 27.23
C VAL A 7 -4.84 5.12 27.21
N ASN A 8 -5.40 4.82 26.04
CA ASN A 8 -6.39 3.75 25.87
C ASN A 8 -5.98 2.81 24.73
N ARG A 9 -5.55 1.60 25.12
CA ARG A 9 -5.09 0.56 24.21
C ARG A 9 -6.20 0.07 23.27
N ASP A 10 -7.38 -0.21 23.81
CA ASP A 10 -8.46 -0.83 23.04
C ASP A 10 -9.08 0.16 22.06
N GLU A 11 -9.16 1.43 22.46
CA GLU A 11 -9.60 2.49 21.55
C GLU A 11 -8.62 2.70 20.39
N PHE A 12 -7.31 2.71 20.67
CA PHE A 12 -6.31 2.78 19.62
C PHE A 12 -6.43 1.59 18.65
N LYS A 13 -6.60 0.37 19.17
CA LYS A 13 -6.82 -0.82 18.33
C LYS A 13 -8.06 -0.67 17.46
N ARG A 14 -9.20 -0.26 18.04
CA ARG A 14 -10.45 -0.05 17.31
C ARG A 14 -10.26 0.97 16.18
N TRP A 15 -9.70 2.15 16.45
CA TRP A 15 -9.42 3.15 15.41
C TRP A 15 -8.46 2.64 14.34
N TYR A 16 -7.49 1.81 14.74
CA TYR A 16 -6.56 1.20 13.81
C TYR A 16 -7.27 0.24 12.85
N GLU A 17 -8.14 -0.62 13.38
CA GLU A 17 -8.93 -1.62 12.66
C GLU A 17 -10.01 -0.98 11.78
N GLU A 18 -10.65 0.09 12.25
CA GLU A 18 -11.56 0.95 11.47
C GLU A 18 -10.86 1.70 10.33
N GLY A 19 -9.52 1.63 10.26
CA GLY A 19 -8.76 2.22 9.16
C GLY A 19 -8.52 3.74 9.27
N LYS A 20 -8.73 4.35 10.44
CA LYS A 20 -8.44 5.77 10.68
C LYS A 20 -6.98 6.10 10.36
N SER A 21 -6.69 7.19 9.66
CA SER A 21 -5.30 7.55 9.32
C SER A 21 -4.48 7.84 10.57
N TYR A 22 -3.15 7.75 10.47
CA TYR A 22 -2.29 8.12 11.60
C TYR A 22 -2.41 9.60 11.94
N THR A 23 -2.59 10.47 10.94
CA THR A 23 -2.86 11.89 11.16
C THR A 23 -4.15 12.09 11.96
N TRP A 24 -5.23 11.40 11.59
CA TRP A 24 -6.48 11.44 12.33
C TRP A 24 -6.29 10.97 13.78
N ILE A 25 -5.52 9.89 14.00
CA ILE A 25 -5.25 9.40 15.35
C ILE A 25 -4.44 10.42 16.17
N VAL A 26 -3.46 11.11 15.57
CA VAL A 26 -2.71 12.20 16.24
C VAL A 26 -3.67 13.31 16.64
N GLU A 27 -4.48 13.80 15.70
CA GLU A 27 -5.45 14.87 15.91
C GLU A 27 -6.47 14.48 16.99
N GLU A 28 -6.94 13.23 16.99
CA GLU A 28 -7.90 12.73 17.95
C GLU A 28 -7.29 12.58 19.35
N TYR A 29 -6.00 12.21 19.45
CA TYR A 29 -5.29 12.19 20.73
C TYR A 29 -5.09 13.60 21.31
N ALA A 30 -4.73 14.56 20.46
CA ALA A 30 -4.65 15.97 20.86
C ALA A 30 -6.02 16.47 21.35
N ARG A 31 -7.10 16.19 20.60
CA ARG A 31 -8.46 16.62 20.93
C ARG A 31 -9.04 15.95 22.19
N LYS A 32 -8.90 14.63 22.31
CA LYS A 32 -9.59 13.83 23.35
C LYS A 32 -8.79 13.72 24.65
N TYR A 33 -7.47 13.67 24.54
CA TYR A 33 -6.58 13.44 25.68
C TYR A 33 -5.67 14.63 25.99
N ASN A 34 -5.73 15.70 25.19
CA ASN A 34 -4.80 16.82 25.29
C ASN A 34 -3.34 16.37 25.21
N LEU A 35 -3.06 15.37 24.37
CA LEU A 35 -1.75 14.76 24.21
C LEU A 35 -1.24 14.87 22.78
N GLU A 36 -0.19 15.66 22.62
CA GLU A 36 0.59 15.73 21.38
C GLU A 36 1.47 14.47 21.23
N ILE A 37 1.16 13.70 20.19
CA ILE A 37 1.88 12.48 19.82
C ILE A 37 2.38 12.56 18.38
N SER A 38 3.53 11.95 18.11
CA SER A 38 4.09 11.92 16.77
C SER A 38 3.58 10.70 15.98
N LEU A 39 3.67 10.76 14.65
CA LEU A 39 3.44 9.58 13.79
C LEU A 39 4.39 8.41 14.15
N GLY A 40 5.61 8.72 14.61
CA GLY A 40 6.56 7.73 15.09
C GLY A 40 6.07 6.99 16.34
N THR A 41 5.40 7.72 17.25
CA THR A 41 4.76 7.16 18.45
C THR A 41 3.69 6.13 18.06
N ILE A 42 2.84 6.45 17.09
CA ILE A 42 1.81 5.53 16.57
C ILE A 42 2.44 4.27 15.97
N SER A 43 3.54 4.42 15.21
CA SER A 43 4.26 3.28 14.63
C SER A 43 4.81 2.34 15.71
N ASN A 44 5.35 2.89 16.79
CA ASN A 44 5.85 2.14 17.93
C ASN A 44 4.72 1.42 18.67
N TRP A 45 3.60 2.08 18.93
CA TRP A 45 2.44 1.43 19.54
C TRP A 45 1.91 0.29 18.69
N ARG A 46 1.78 0.49 17.37
CA ARG A 46 1.41 -0.60 16.46
C ARG A 46 2.33 -1.81 16.63
N HIS A 47 3.64 -1.59 16.71
CA HIS A 47 4.62 -2.65 16.93
C HIS A 47 4.46 -3.33 18.30
N GLN A 48 4.38 -2.55 19.37
CA GLN A 48 4.18 -3.05 20.75
C GLN A 48 2.88 -3.85 20.91
N LEU A 49 1.85 -3.49 20.14
CA LEU A 49 0.54 -4.12 20.19
C LEU A 49 0.39 -5.32 19.25
N GLY A 50 1.44 -5.66 18.49
CA GLY A 50 1.40 -6.77 17.53
C GLY A 50 0.47 -6.50 16.33
N LEU A 51 0.10 -5.25 16.07
CA LEU A 51 -0.83 -4.91 14.99
C LEU A 51 -0.14 -5.02 13.62
N PRO A 52 -0.77 -5.68 12.63
CA PRO A 52 -0.17 -5.87 11.31
C PRO A 52 0.03 -4.53 10.62
N LYS A 53 1.06 -4.41 9.77
CA LYS A 53 1.24 -3.20 8.95
C LYS A 53 0.09 -3.11 7.94
N ARG A 54 -0.50 -1.92 7.77
CA ARG A 54 -1.52 -1.67 6.73
C ARG A 54 -0.99 -1.81 5.30
N ALA A 55 0.32 -1.70 5.10
CA ALA A 55 0.94 -1.80 3.79
C ALA A 55 1.18 -3.28 3.43
N VAL A 56 0.31 -3.83 2.59
CA VAL A 56 0.56 -5.13 1.95
C VAL A 56 1.74 -4.97 0.98
N ARG A 57 2.76 -5.81 1.16
CA ARG A 57 3.90 -5.88 0.24
C ARG A 57 3.68 -7.10 -0.64
N ASP A 58 3.31 -6.86 -1.89
CA ASP A 58 3.29 -7.92 -2.89
C ASP A 58 4.41 -7.69 -3.90
N ALA A 59 5.37 -8.62 -3.92
CA ALA A 59 6.52 -8.58 -4.82
C ALA A 59 6.23 -9.21 -6.19
N SER A 60 5.12 -9.95 -6.34
CA SER A 60 4.69 -10.42 -7.67
C SER A 60 4.05 -9.27 -8.44
N LEU A 61 3.24 -8.43 -7.79
CA LEU A 61 2.56 -7.29 -8.45
C LEU A 61 3.39 -6.01 -8.57
N VAL A 62 4.39 -5.83 -7.70
CA VAL A 62 5.33 -4.71 -7.81
C VAL A 62 6.75 -5.25 -7.66
N PRO A 63 7.30 -5.88 -8.71
CA PRO A 63 8.64 -6.47 -8.71
C PRO A 63 9.78 -5.44 -8.87
N TRP A 64 9.46 -4.17 -9.11
CA TRP A 64 10.44 -3.11 -9.35
C TRP A 64 10.80 -2.31 -8.09
N ALA A 65 12.04 -1.82 -8.04
CA ALA A 65 12.43 -0.75 -7.13
C ALA A 65 11.85 0.58 -7.65
N VAL A 66 10.68 0.95 -7.15
CA VAL A 66 9.97 2.15 -7.62
C VAL A 66 10.64 3.41 -7.09
N GLU A 67 11.06 4.28 -8.01
CA GLU A 67 11.63 5.59 -7.73
C GLU A 67 10.69 6.50 -6.95
N ARG A 68 11.28 7.37 -6.13
CA ARG A 68 10.51 8.23 -5.20
C ARG A 68 9.54 9.15 -5.93
N GLN A 69 9.89 9.63 -7.12
CA GLN A 69 9.03 10.51 -7.91
C GLN A 69 7.80 9.77 -8.48
N HIS A 70 7.90 8.47 -8.76
CA HIS A 70 6.82 7.66 -9.34
C HIS A 70 5.89 7.04 -8.28
N ARG A 71 6.15 7.23 -6.98
CA ARG A 71 5.47 6.52 -5.86
C ARG A 71 4.00 6.88 -5.67
N TYR A 72 3.55 7.99 -6.26
CA TYR A 72 2.19 8.51 -6.17
C TYR A 72 1.37 8.23 -7.44
N ASN A 73 1.96 7.59 -8.46
CA ASN A 73 1.28 7.27 -9.71
C ASN A 73 0.04 6.40 -9.47
N HIS A 74 -1.04 6.68 -10.19
CA HIS A 74 -2.31 5.99 -10.08
C HIS A 74 -2.20 4.48 -10.33
N ILE A 75 -1.41 4.06 -11.33
CA ILE A 75 -1.18 2.65 -11.66
C ILE A 75 -0.60 1.90 -10.46
N LEU A 76 0.42 2.47 -9.79
CA LEU A 76 0.98 1.88 -8.58
C LEU A 76 -0.04 1.77 -7.45
N GLN A 77 -0.94 2.75 -7.29
CA GLN A 77 -2.00 2.65 -6.29
C GLN A 77 -2.99 1.53 -6.61
N MET A 78 -3.31 1.30 -7.89
CA MET A 78 -4.15 0.17 -8.31
C MET A 78 -3.46 -1.17 -8.05
N LEU A 79 -2.18 -1.32 -8.40
CA LEU A 79 -1.41 -2.52 -8.09
C LEU A 79 -1.36 -2.82 -6.59
N ARG A 80 -1.17 -1.80 -5.74
CA ARG A 80 -1.21 -1.96 -4.27
C ARG A 80 -2.60 -2.31 -3.75
N THR A 81 -3.65 -1.81 -4.39
CA THR A 81 -5.03 -2.13 -4.03
C THR A 81 -5.35 -3.58 -4.43
N GLU A 82 -4.88 -4.03 -5.59
CA GLU A 82 -4.98 -5.42 -6.03
C GLU A 82 -4.20 -6.36 -5.11
N ALA A 83 -2.97 -6.01 -4.73
CA ALA A 83 -2.19 -6.75 -3.74
C ALA A 83 -2.96 -6.94 -2.43
N ARG A 84 -3.62 -5.88 -1.96
CA ARG A 84 -4.48 -5.92 -0.79
C ARG A 84 -5.67 -6.87 -0.99
N ARG A 85 -6.29 -6.85 -2.17
CA ARG A 85 -7.43 -7.73 -2.53
C ARG A 85 -7.00 -9.19 -2.49
N ARG A 86 -5.86 -9.53 -3.12
CA ARG A 86 -5.29 -10.88 -3.16
C ARG A 86 -4.88 -11.41 -1.79
N ALA A 87 -4.47 -10.51 -0.89
CA ALA A 87 -4.15 -10.85 0.50
C ALA A 87 -5.39 -11.04 1.40
N GLY A 88 -6.62 -10.88 0.88
CA GLY A 88 -7.85 -10.97 1.67
C GLY A 88 -8.07 -9.80 2.63
N GLU A 89 -7.32 -8.70 2.46
CA GLU A 89 -7.35 -7.54 3.34
C GLU A 89 -8.47 -6.58 2.95
N ALA A 90 -9.08 -5.91 3.95
CA ALA A 90 -10.22 -5.03 3.71
C ALA A 90 -9.86 -3.83 2.81
N ILE A 91 -10.62 -3.60 1.75
CA ILE A 91 -10.45 -2.46 0.84
C ILE A 91 -11.65 -1.53 1.00
N PRO A 92 -11.44 -0.20 1.13
CA PRO A 92 -12.55 0.75 1.14
C PRO A 92 -13.42 0.62 -0.13
N PRO A 93 -14.77 0.64 -0.03
CA PRO A 93 -15.66 0.39 -1.16
C PRO A 93 -15.37 1.27 -2.39
N GLY A 94 -15.07 2.56 -2.17
CA GLY A 94 -14.73 3.48 -3.26
C GLY A 94 -13.42 3.13 -3.99
N ARG A 95 -12.46 2.47 -3.32
CA ARG A 95 -11.24 1.96 -3.97
C ARG A 95 -11.50 0.64 -4.67
N ALA A 96 -12.32 -0.25 -4.10
CA ALA A 96 -12.69 -1.50 -4.73
C ALA A 96 -13.36 -1.26 -6.10
N LYS A 97 -14.34 -0.35 -6.16
CA LYS A 97 -15.01 0.02 -7.42
C LYS A 97 -14.05 0.58 -8.49
N LYS A 98 -13.07 1.40 -8.06
CA LYS A 98 -12.03 1.93 -8.96
C LYS A 98 -11.12 0.82 -9.47
N LEU A 99 -10.70 -0.09 -8.59
CA LEU A 99 -9.88 -1.25 -8.97
C LEU A 99 -10.61 -2.15 -9.96
N GLU A 100 -11.88 -2.49 -9.71
CA GLU A 100 -12.69 -3.31 -10.63
C GLU A 100 -12.81 -2.68 -12.02
N SER A 101 -13.07 -1.37 -12.07
CA SER A 101 -13.15 -0.65 -13.34
C SER A 101 -11.81 -0.63 -14.07
N TRP A 102 -10.71 -0.42 -13.33
CA TRP A 102 -9.37 -0.42 -13.90
C TRP A 102 -8.97 -1.81 -14.44
N LEU A 103 -9.24 -2.88 -13.69
CA LEU A 103 -9.00 -4.26 -14.12
C LEU A 103 -9.81 -4.63 -15.37
N ARG A 104 -11.08 -4.21 -15.43
CA ARG A 104 -11.91 -4.41 -16.62
C ARG A 104 -11.31 -3.72 -17.83
N ASN A 105 -10.90 -2.45 -17.69
CA ASN A 105 -10.27 -1.70 -18.78
C ASN A 105 -8.95 -2.34 -19.26
N LEU A 106 -8.14 -2.92 -18.36
CA LEU A 106 -6.95 -3.67 -18.75
C LEU A 106 -7.30 -4.91 -19.58
N GLY A 107 -8.35 -5.64 -19.19
CA GLY A 107 -8.83 -6.80 -19.93
C GLY A 107 -9.39 -6.44 -21.31
N GLU A 108 -10.20 -5.38 -21.39
CA GLU A 108 -10.76 -4.87 -22.65
C GLU A 108 -9.70 -4.43 -23.66
N GLN A 109 -8.58 -3.88 -23.17
CA GLN A 109 -7.47 -3.40 -24.01
C GLN A 109 -6.38 -4.45 -24.25
N ASP A 110 -6.52 -5.65 -23.68
CA ASP A 110 -5.46 -6.65 -23.57
C ASP A 110 -4.10 -6.05 -23.16
N ALA A 111 -4.13 -5.22 -22.12
CA ALA A 111 -3.00 -4.44 -21.65
C ALA A 111 -2.46 -4.96 -20.31
N VAL A 112 -1.17 -4.73 -20.08
CA VAL A 112 -0.47 -5.01 -18.82
C VAL A 112 0.33 -3.81 -18.36
N VAL A 113 0.61 -3.74 -17.06
CA VAL A 113 1.39 -2.66 -16.46
C VAL A 113 2.88 -2.89 -16.65
N HIS A 114 3.56 -1.92 -17.22
CA HIS A 114 5.02 -1.86 -17.27
C HIS A 114 5.54 -0.68 -16.44
N TYR A 115 6.73 -0.86 -15.85
CA TYR A 115 7.44 0.18 -15.14
C TYR A 115 8.87 0.32 -15.68
N ASP A 116 9.23 1.56 -15.99
CA ASP A 116 10.55 1.97 -16.44
C ASP A 116 11.03 3.15 -15.57
N PRO A 117 12.01 2.93 -14.66
CA PRO A 117 12.50 3.98 -13.77
C PRO A 117 13.19 5.14 -14.49
N ASP A 118 13.68 4.93 -15.72
CA ASP A 118 14.46 5.92 -16.46
C ASP A 118 13.57 6.92 -17.23
N THR A 119 12.24 6.74 -17.19
CA THR A 119 11.26 7.65 -17.80
C THR A 119 10.64 8.59 -16.77
N GLU A 120 10.27 9.81 -17.19
CA GLU A 120 9.66 10.82 -16.30
C GLU A 120 8.34 10.34 -15.66
N GLN A 121 7.52 9.61 -16.42
CA GLN A 121 6.23 9.10 -15.94
C GLN A 121 6.34 7.77 -15.17
N GLY A 122 7.38 6.98 -15.44
CA GLY A 122 7.64 5.69 -14.82
C GLY A 122 6.73 4.55 -15.27
N TRP A 123 5.43 4.78 -15.32
CA TRP A 123 4.42 3.73 -15.48
C TRP A 123 3.69 3.81 -16.81
N TRP A 124 3.46 2.64 -17.41
CA TRP A 124 2.86 2.50 -18.72
C TRP A 124 1.85 1.36 -18.74
N LEU A 125 0.83 1.51 -19.58
CA LEU A 125 0.00 0.40 -20.03
C LEU A 125 0.51 0.00 -21.41
N VAL A 126 0.89 -1.27 -21.56
CA VAL A 126 1.47 -1.80 -22.79
C VAL A 126 0.70 -3.04 -23.24
N PRO A 127 0.66 -3.35 -24.55
CA PRO A 127 0.04 -4.58 -25.02
C PRO A 127 0.64 -5.82 -24.36
N ARG A 128 -0.22 -6.77 -23.98
CA ARG A 128 0.16 -8.06 -23.42
C ARG A 128 0.99 -8.86 -24.43
N ARG A 129 2.07 -9.51 -23.97
CA ARG A 129 2.79 -10.52 -24.76
C ARG A 129 2.10 -11.87 -24.59
N PRO A 130 1.57 -12.48 -25.67
CA PRO A 130 0.98 -13.81 -25.60
C PRO A 130 2.00 -14.84 -25.08
N GLY A 131 1.58 -15.68 -24.11
CA GLY A 131 2.41 -16.74 -23.54
C GLY A 131 3.52 -16.29 -22.59
N VAL A 132 3.69 -14.99 -22.35
CA VAL A 132 4.72 -14.44 -21.44
C VAL A 132 4.08 -13.70 -20.28
N ASP A 133 3.22 -12.72 -20.56
CA ASP A 133 2.62 -11.89 -19.52
C ASP A 133 1.38 -12.61 -18.94
N THR A 134 1.57 -13.32 -17.82
CA THR A 134 0.55 -14.20 -17.22
C THR A 134 -0.44 -13.52 -16.29
N ASP A 135 -0.18 -12.26 -15.93
CA ASP A 135 -0.97 -11.49 -14.95
C ASP A 135 -1.18 -10.04 -15.43
N ILE A 136 -1.57 -9.13 -14.54
CA ILE A 136 -1.85 -7.71 -14.84
C ILE A 136 -0.59 -6.84 -15.01
N ILE A 137 0.60 -7.41 -14.78
CA ILE A 137 1.88 -6.73 -14.99
C ILE A 137 2.64 -7.38 -16.13
N ARG A 138 3.51 -6.59 -16.76
CA ARG A 138 4.55 -7.07 -17.66
C ARG A 138 5.49 -7.95 -16.86
N GLU A 139 5.70 -9.20 -17.29
CA GLU A 139 6.71 -10.04 -16.65
C GLU A 139 8.09 -9.40 -16.85
N PRO A 140 8.76 -8.97 -15.76
CA PRO A 140 10.02 -8.27 -15.86
C PRO A 140 11.14 -9.27 -16.15
N GLU A 141 12.05 -8.91 -17.04
CA GLU A 141 13.27 -9.71 -17.28
C GLU A 141 14.13 -9.80 -16.02
N ARG A 142 14.11 -8.75 -15.18
CA ARG A 142 14.80 -8.71 -13.89
C ARG A 142 13.95 -8.02 -12.83
N LYS A 143 13.77 -8.69 -11.68
CA LYS A 143 13.17 -8.09 -10.49
C LYS A 143 14.21 -7.17 -9.83
N THR A 144 13.96 -5.87 -9.83
CA THR A 144 14.87 -4.87 -9.22
C THR A 144 14.49 -4.52 -7.79
N ARG A 145 13.30 -4.92 -7.34
CA ARG A 145 12.90 -4.74 -5.95
C ARG A 145 13.77 -5.61 -5.06
N LEU A 146 14.62 -4.97 -4.28
CA LEU A 146 15.34 -5.63 -3.20
C LEU A 146 14.31 -6.24 -2.23
N ARG A 147 14.30 -7.57 -2.12
CA ARG A 147 13.64 -8.26 -1.01
C ARG A 147 14.26 -7.66 0.24
N GLY A 148 13.42 -7.11 1.12
CA GLY A 148 13.90 -6.29 2.23
C GLY A 148 15.05 -6.97 2.96
N ALA A 149 16.25 -6.40 2.85
CA ALA A 149 17.33 -6.68 3.77
C ALA A 149 16.82 -6.32 5.16
N ARG A 150 16.62 -7.36 5.96
CA ARG A 150 16.71 -7.41 7.42
C ARG A 150 16.75 -8.90 7.77
N ASP A 151 17.96 -9.33 8.14
CA ASP A 151 18.16 -10.33 9.20
C ASP A 151 17.30 -9.99 10.43
#